data_AF-A0A9E5TVE2-F1
#
_entry.id   AF-A0A9E5TVE2-F1
#
_cell.length_a   1.000
_cell.length_b   1.000
_cell.length_c   1.000
_cell.angle_alpha   90.00
_cell.angle_beta   90.00
_cell.angle_gamma   90.00
#
_symmetry.space_group_name_H-M   'P 1'
#
loop_
_entity.id
_entity.type
_entity.pdbx_description
1 polymer ?
#
loop_
_entity_poly.entity_id
_entity_poly.type
_entity_poly.pdbx_seq_one_letter_code
_entity_poly.pdbx_strand_id
1 'polypeptide(L)' 'RGAWAIWQPGQIATVAALLQRPHGRVLFAGEHTSWANPGMEGAMESGERAALELMRRRA' A
#
# COMPACT_ATOMS: atom_id res chain seq x y z
N ARG A 1 -13.62 -3.43 -9.66
CA ARG A 1 -13.94 -4.85 -9.36
C ARG A 1 -12.94 -5.71 -10.11
N GLY A 2 -12.29 -6.65 -9.43
CA GLY A 2 -11.21 -7.51 -9.93
C GLY A 2 -10.81 -8.51 -8.84
N ALA A 3 -9.92 -9.46 -9.13
CA ALA A 3 -9.53 -10.50 -8.16
C ALA A 3 -8.37 -10.05 -7.24
N TRP A 4 -7.27 -9.55 -7.82
CA TRP A 4 -6.11 -8.96 -7.14
C TRP A 4 -5.42 -7.93 -8.06
N ALA A 5 -4.51 -7.12 -7.53
CA ALA A 5 -3.79 -6.13 -8.32
C ALA A 5 -2.66 -6.78 -9.12
N ILE A 6 -2.53 -6.39 -10.38
CA ILE A 6 -1.43 -6.81 -11.26
C ILE A 6 -0.87 -5.57 -11.95
N TRP A 7 0.42 -5.32 -11.74
CA TRP A 7 1.14 -4.23 -12.40
C TRP A 7 1.35 -4.54 -13.88
N GLN A 8 1.09 -3.55 -14.73
CA GLN A 8 1.61 -3.55 -16.10
C GLN A 8 3.12 -3.22 -16.09
N PRO A 9 3.86 -3.57 -17.16
CA PRO A 9 5.26 -3.20 -17.29
C PRO A 9 5.49 -1.70 -17.02
N GLY A 10 6.41 -1.38 -16.11
CA GLY A 10 6.78 -0.01 -15.73
C GLY A 10 5.85 0.69 -14.72
N GLN A 11 4.66 0.16 -14.42
CA GLN A 11 3.73 0.81 -13.47
C GLN A 11 4.24 0.78 -12.03
N ILE A 12 4.85 -0.32 -11.60
CA ILE A 12 5.34 -0.43 -10.21
C ILE A 12 6.39 0.66 -9.89
N ALA A 13 7.24 1.00 -10.86
CA ALA A 13 8.27 2.03 -10.68
C ALA A 13 7.71 3.46 -10.60
N THR A 14 6.54 3.71 -11.19
CA THR A 14 5.98 5.06 -11.35
C THR A 14 4.77 5.32 -10.45
N VAL A 15 4.02 4.29 -10.05
CA VAL A 15 2.73 4.41 -9.36
C VAL A 15 2.75 3.85 -7.93
N ALA A 16 3.58 2.86 -7.62
CA ALA A 16 3.54 2.19 -6.31
C ALA A 16 3.75 3.17 -5.14
N ALA A 17 4.72 4.07 -5.25
CA ALA A 17 4.96 5.10 -4.23
C ALA A 17 3.79 6.09 -4.09
N LEU A 18 3.10 6.40 -5.20
CA LEU A 18 1.93 7.28 -5.18
C LEU A 18 0.74 6.64 -4.46
N LEU A 19 0.52 5.33 -4.67
CA LEU A 19 -0.56 4.58 -4.02
C LEU A 19 -0.38 4.42 -2.51
N GLN A 20 0.86 4.43 -2.02
CA GLN A 20 1.14 4.36 -0.59
C GLN A 20 1.10 5.72 0.09
N ARG A 21 1.16 6.82 -0.68
CA ARG A 21 1.26 8.17 -0.14
C ARG A 21 -0.05 8.57 0.57
N PRO A 22 0.01 8.94 1.85
CA PRO A 22 -1.19 9.40 2.56
C PRO A 22 -1.79 10.67 1.99
N HIS A 23 -3.09 10.83 2.19
CA HIS A 23 -3.82 12.05 1.86
C HIS A 23 -4.36 12.70 3.14
N GLY A 24 -3.62 13.69 3.67
CA GLY A 24 -3.93 14.31 4.96
C GLY A 24 -3.89 13.29 6.10
N ARG A 25 -5.06 13.02 6.72
CA ARG A 25 -5.24 12.05 7.80
C ARG A 25 -5.67 10.65 7.32
N VAL A 26 -5.78 10.46 6.00
CA VAL A 26 -6.14 9.18 5.39
C VAL A 26 -4.87 8.42 5.02
N LEU A 27 -4.72 7.21 5.56
CA LEU A 27 -3.65 6.27 5.25
C LEU A 27 -4.20 5.15 4.37
N PHE A 28 -3.44 4.72 3.37
CA PHE A 28 -3.84 3.66 2.45
C PHE A 28 -3.17 2.33 2.80
N ALA A 29 -4.00 1.28 2.87
CA ALA A 29 -3.61 -0.10 3.12
C ALA A 29 -4.47 -1.06 2.29
N GLY A 30 -3.99 -2.29 2.14
CA GLY A 30 -4.54 -3.31 1.26
C GLY A 30 -3.50 -3.81 0.28
N GLU A 31 -3.71 -5.02 -0.24
CA GLU A 31 -2.80 -5.72 -1.14
C GLU A 31 -2.33 -4.88 -2.34
N HIS A 32 -3.22 -4.15 -3.00
CA HIS A 32 -2.90 -3.21 -4.08
C HIS A 32 -1.96 -2.05 -3.70
N THR A 33 -1.61 -1.90 -2.42
CA THR A 33 -0.64 -0.93 -1.90
C THR A 33 0.64 -1.59 -1.35
N SER A 34 0.77 -2.92 -1.45
CA SER A 34 1.98 -3.66 -1.06
C SER A 34 3.08 -3.51 -2.11
N TRP A 35 4.33 -3.76 -1.73
CA TRP A 35 5.45 -3.83 -2.67
C TRP A 35 5.73 -5.26 -3.14
N ALA A 36 5.67 -6.22 -2.23
CA ALA A 36 6.30 -7.52 -2.44
C ALA A 36 5.32 -8.61 -2.87
N ASN A 37 4.19 -8.74 -2.16
CA ASN A 37 3.30 -9.89 -2.33
C ASN A 37 1.86 -9.49 -2.69
N PRO A 38 1.22 -10.21 -3.64
CA PRO A 38 -0.23 -10.22 -3.77
C PRO A 38 -0.88 -11.05 -2.65
N GLY A 39 -2.20 -10.96 -2.52
CA GLY A 39 -3.00 -11.73 -1.58
C GLY A 39 -2.93 -11.24 -0.13
N MET A 40 -3.16 -12.16 0.81
CA MET A 40 -3.29 -11.84 2.24
C MET A 40 -2.00 -11.29 2.85
N GLU A 41 -0.83 -11.77 2.43
CA GLU A 41 0.47 -11.27 2.92
C GLU A 41 0.66 -9.78 2.57
N GLY A 42 0.33 -9.36 1.35
CA GLY A 42 0.37 -7.96 0.96
C GLY A 42 -0.62 -7.08 1.74
N ALA A 43 -1.77 -7.63 2.09
CA ALA A 43 -2.73 -6.93 2.95
C ALA A 43 -2.17 -6.73 4.37
N MET A 44 -1.47 -7.71 4.92
CA MET A 44 -0.83 -7.60 6.24
C MET A 44 0.38 -6.66 6.22
N GLU A 45 1.28 -6.79 5.23
CA GLU A 45 2.43 -5.90 5.00
C GLU A 45 1.99 -4.42 4.96
N SER A 46 0.99 -4.12 4.13
CA SER A 46 0.47 -2.76 3.99
C SER A 46 -0.26 -2.26 5.24
N GLY A 47 -0.96 -3.15 5.96
CA GLY A 47 -1.61 -2.84 7.23
C GLY A 47 -0.60 -2.46 8.33
N GLU A 48 0.47 -3.24 8.49
CA GLU A 48 1.55 -2.94 9.42
C GLU A 48 2.21 -1.59 9.09
N ARG A 49 2.53 -1.37 7.81
CA ARG A 49 3.10 -0.09 7.34
C ARG A 49 2.21 1.09 7.71
N ALA A 50 0.90 1.00 7.45
CA ALA A 50 -0.05 2.08 7.76
C ALA A 50 -0.16 2.32 9.27
N ALA A 51 -0.19 1.27 10.08
CA ALA A 51 -0.22 1.39 11.54
C ALA A 51 1.05 2.08 12.08
N LEU A 52 2.23 1.67 11.61
CA LEU A 52 3.50 2.30 11.98
C LEU A 52 3.57 3.77 11.55
N GLU A 53 3.06 4.10 10.37
CA GLU A 53 2.98 5.49 9.91
C GLU A 53 2.03 6.34 10.76
N LEU A 54 0.87 5.79 11.17
CA LEU A 54 -0.03 6.46 12.09
C LEU A 54 0.66 6.78 13.41
N MET A 55 1.38 5.82 13.99
CA MET A 55 2.09 5.99 15.25
C MET A 55 3.17 7.08 15.13
N ARG A 56 3.94 7.09 14.04
CA ARG A 56 4.96 8.12 13.78
C ARG A 56 4.39 9.52 13.58
N ARG A 57 3.22 9.66 12.97
CA ARG A 57 2.56 10.96 12.73
C ARG A 57 1.88 11.56 13.96
N ARG A 58 1.69 10.75 15.01
CA ARG A 58 1.10 11.17 16.29
C ARG A 58 2.16 11.47 17.36
N ALA A 59 3.42 11.13 17.12
CA ALA A 59 4.57 11.56 17.91
C ALA A 59 5.01 12.95 17.44
#